data_AF-A0A958C0V5-F1
#
_entry.id   AF-A0A958C0V5-F1
#
_cell.length_a   1.000
_cell.length_b   1.000
_cell.length_c   1.000
_cell.angle_alpha   90.00
_cell.angle_beta   90.00
_cell.angle_gamma   90.00
#
_symmetry.space_group_name_H-M   'P 1'
#
loop_
_entity.id
_entity.type
_entity.pdbx_description
1 polymer ?
#
loop_
_entity_poly.entity_id
_entity_poly.type
_entity_poly.pdbx_seq_one_letter_code
_entity_poly.pdbx_strand_id
1 'polypeptide(L)' 'PVGQRYELASYKFEPPVGATHAQVLFEAHKLRVAEGAYNIQDSHLADAIELLTRRNQGSLSEDREAKHAYPQRVTGP' A
#
# COMPACT_ATOMS: atom_id res chain seq x y z
N PRO A 1 -36.55 17.63 9.76
CA PRO A 1 -35.51 16.66 9.31
C PRO A 1 -34.35 17.40 8.63
N VAL A 2 -33.19 17.49 9.29
CA VAL A 2 -31.99 18.17 8.76
C VAL A 2 -31.21 17.17 7.90
N GLY A 3 -31.28 17.32 6.59
CA GLY A 3 -30.50 16.53 5.64
C GLY A 3 -29.03 16.95 5.68
N GLN A 4 -28.22 16.25 6.48
CA GLN A 4 -26.77 16.38 6.43
C GLN A 4 -26.24 15.47 5.31
N ARG A 5 -25.63 16.06 4.27
CA ARG A 5 -24.87 15.33 3.25
C ARG A 5 -23.52 14.96 3.86
N TYR A 6 -23.36 13.70 4.24
CA TYR A 6 -22.06 13.16 4.59
C TYR A 6 -21.37 12.68 3.31
N GLU A 7 -20.24 13.30 2.97
CA GLU A 7 -19.33 12.77 1.95
C GLU A 7 -18.61 11.56 2.57
N LEU A 8 -19.01 10.35 2.17
CA LEU A 8 -18.28 9.14 2.54
C LEU A 8 -16.94 9.16 1.80
N ALA A 9 -15.84 9.09 2.54
CA ALA A 9 -14.53 8.93 1.93
C ALA A 9 -14.50 7.59 1.17
N SER A 10 -14.21 7.66 -0.14
CA SER A 10 -13.99 6.49 -0.98
C SER A 10 -12.50 6.36 -1.25
N TYR A 11 -11.91 5.26 -0.81
CA TYR A 11 -10.48 4.96 -0.98
C TYR A 11 -10.30 3.94 -2.11
N LYS A 12 -9.21 4.09 -2.87
CA LYS A 12 -8.85 3.14 -3.94
C LYS A 12 -8.01 1.95 -3.44
N PHE A 13 -7.77 1.88 -2.13
CA PHE A 13 -6.93 0.88 -1.50
C PHE A 13 -7.60 0.38 -0.22
N GLU A 14 -7.24 -0.82 0.21
CA GLU A 14 -7.64 -1.38 1.49
C GLU A 14 -6.41 -1.47 2.42
N PRO A 15 -6.53 -1.07 3.70
CA PRO A 15 -5.44 -1.19 4.66
C PRO A 15 -5.08 -2.66 4.93
N PRO A 16 -3.80 -2.96 5.23
CA PRO A 16 -3.44 -4.29 5.70
C PRO A 16 -4.07 -4.57 7.07
N VAL A 17 -4.26 -5.85 7.40
CA VAL A 17 -4.84 -6.30 8.67
C VAL A 17 -4.12 -5.66 9.86
N GLY A 18 -4.90 -5.11 10.79
CA GLY A 18 -4.40 -4.42 11.98
C GLY A 18 -3.96 -2.97 11.73
N ALA A 19 -4.13 -2.45 10.51
CA ALA A 19 -3.93 -1.03 10.19
C ALA A 19 -5.24 -0.35 9.79
N THR A 20 -5.25 0.97 9.90
CA THR A 20 -6.35 1.84 9.50
C THR A 20 -5.99 2.62 8.22
N HIS A 21 -7.00 3.10 7.49
CA HIS A 21 -6.81 4.00 6.35
C HIS A 21 -5.96 5.23 6.71
N ALA A 22 -6.16 5.78 7.91
CA ALA A 22 -5.40 6.93 8.40
C ALA A 22 -3.91 6.61 8.57
N GLN A 23 -3.56 5.41 9.05
CA GLN A 23 -2.16 4.99 9.19
C GLN A 23 -1.48 4.81 7.83
N VAL A 24 -2.20 4.25 6.85
CA VAL A 24 -1.68 4.13 5.46
C VAL A 24 -1.43 5.52 4.89
N LEU A 25 -2.41 6.44 4.99
CA LEU A 25 -2.26 7.81 4.50
C LEU A 25 -1.15 8.59 5.21
N PHE A 26 -0.93 8.33 6.50
CA PHE A 26 0.14 8.94 7.27
C PHE A 26 1.53 8.52 6.75
N GLU A 27 1.77 7.22 6.56
CA GLU A 27 3.06 6.76 6.02
C GLU A 27 3.23 7.17 4.55
N ALA A 28 2.18 7.08 3.74
CA ALA A 28 2.22 7.55 2.36
C ALA A 28 2.51 9.05 2.26
N HIS A 29 1.99 9.86 3.19
CA HIS A 29 2.32 11.28 3.28
C HIS A 29 3.80 11.49 3.59
N LYS A 30 4.39 10.71 4.51
CA LYS A 30 5.81 10.83 4.84
C LYS A 30 6.71 10.50 3.65
N LEU A 31 6.39 9.44 2.90
CA LEU A 31 7.11 9.07 1.68
C LEU A 31 7.01 10.18 0.63
N ARG A 32 5.80 10.66 0.36
CA ARG A 32 5.56 11.80 -0.53
C ARG A 32 6.38 13.04 -0.15
N VAL A 33 6.43 13.39 1.13
CA VAL A 33 7.23 14.55 1.61
C VAL A 33 8.72 14.32 1.36
N ALA A 34 9.22 13.13 1.67
CA ALA A 34 10.63 12.79 1.46
C ALA A 34 11.02 12.85 -0.03
N GLU A 35 10.11 12.46 -0.92
CA GLU A 35 10.29 12.55 -2.38
C GLU A 35 10.09 13.98 -2.92
N GLY A 36 9.49 14.89 -2.14
CA GLY A 36 9.11 16.23 -2.61
C GLY A 36 7.95 16.22 -3.61
N ALA A 37 7.18 15.13 -3.65
CA ALA A 37 6.10 14.95 -4.59
C ALA A 37 4.89 15.86 -4.25
N TYR A 38 4.25 16.37 -5.31
CA TYR A 38 3.13 17.31 -5.20
C TYR A 38 1.95 16.73 -4.40
N ASN A 39 1.63 15.46 -4.62
CA ASN A 39 0.50 14.75 -4.00
C ASN A 39 0.84 13.27 -3.77
N ILE A 40 0.01 12.57 -2.99
CA ILE A 40 0.13 11.13 -2.79
C ILE A 40 -0.17 10.43 -4.12
N GLN A 41 0.69 9.49 -4.48
CA GLN A 41 0.64 8.70 -5.71
C GLN A 41 0.48 7.23 -5.33
N ASP A 42 0.14 6.41 -6.31
CA ASP A 42 -0.05 4.97 -6.11
C ASP A 42 1.23 4.29 -5.59
N SER A 43 2.42 4.78 -5.97
CA SER A 43 3.72 4.31 -5.43
C SER A 43 3.82 4.53 -3.92
N HIS A 44 3.50 5.73 -3.44
CA HIS A 44 3.53 6.03 -2.00
C HIS A 44 2.54 5.18 -1.21
N LEU A 45 1.37 4.86 -1.79
CA LEU A 45 0.39 3.96 -1.17
C LEU A 45 0.90 2.52 -1.12
N ALA A 46 1.45 2.02 -2.23
CA ALA A 46 2.02 0.69 -2.30
C ALA A 46 3.13 0.50 -1.26
N ASP A 47 4.07 1.43 -1.20
CA ASP A 47 5.19 1.41 -0.26
C ASP A 47 4.72 1.52 1.20
N ALA A 48 3.72 2.38 1.48
CA ALA A 48 3.16 2.51 2.82
C ALA A 48 2.45 1.23 3.29
N ILE A 49 1.67 0.60 2.40
CA ILE A 49 1.00 -0.67 2.70
C ILE A 49 2.03 -1.77 2.94
N GLU A 50 3.06 -1.85 2.10
CA GLU A 50 4.14 -2.82 2.26
C GLU A 50 4.87 -2.63 3.59
N LEU A 51 5.22 -1.39 3.94
CA LEU A 51 5.87 -1.05 5.19
C LEU A 51 5.04 -1.49 6.41
N LEU A 52 3.74 -1.19 6.41
CA LEU A 52 2.82 -1.57 7.48
C LEU A 52 2.65 -3.09 7.55
N THR A 53 2.59 -3.77 6.40
CA THR A 53 2.51 -5.23 6.32
C THR A 53 3.74 -5.87 6.92
N ARG A 54 4.95 -5.43 6.55
CA ARG A 54 6.21 -5.95 7.08
C ARG A 54 6.33 -5.75 8.60
N ARG A 55 5.84 -4.62 9.12
CA ARG A 55 5.85 -4.32 10.56
C ARG A 55 4.88 -5.19 11.36
N ASN A 56 3.67 -5.38 10.84
CA ASN A 56 2.59 -6.02 11.59
C ASN A 56 2.53 -7.54 11.38
N GLN A 57 3.06 -8.04 10.26
CA GLN A 57 2.96 -9.45 9.89
C GLN A 57 4.34 -10.11 9.93
N GLY A 58 4.49 -11.03 10.88
CA GLY A 58 5.59 -11.98 10.91
C GLY A 58 5.56 -12.86 9.67
N SER A 59 6.73 -13.36 9.26
CA SER A 59 6.87 -14.37 8.21
C SER A 59 7.69 -15.51 8.74
N LEU A 60 7.37 -16.71 8.30
CA LEU A 60 8.18 -17.91 8.53
C LEU A 60 9.32 -18.03 7.49
N SER A 61 9.36 -17.14 6.50
CA SER A 61 10.46 -17.02 5.53
C SER A 61 11.33 -15.80 5.85
N GLU A 62 12.64 -16.00 5.76
CA GLU A 62 13.63 -14.91 5.82
C GLU A 62 13.61 -14.06 4.55
N ASP A 63 13.39 -14.70 3.40
CA ASP A 63 13.29 -14.05 2.09
C ASP A 63 11.83 -13.75 1.76
N ARG A 64 11.52 -12.47 1.53
CA ARG A 64 10.18 -11.96 1.19
C ARG A 64 10.15 -11.28 -0.18
N GLU A 65 11.21 -11.41 -0.97
CA GLU A 65 11.26 -10.82 -2.31
C GLU A 65 10.28 -11.53 -3.26
N ALA A 66 9.76 -10.77 -4.22
CA ALA A 66 8.87 -11.31 -5.24
C ALA A 66 9.53 -12.47 -5.99
N LYS A 67 8.87 -13.63 -6.02
CA LYS A 67 9.34 -14.82 -6.76
C LYS A 67 8.61 -14.96 -8.08
N HIS A 68 9.27 -15.60 -9.05
CA HIS A 68 8.65 -15.91 -10.34
C HIS A 68 7.51 -16.91 -10.16
N ALA A 69 6.27 -16.40 -10.12
CA ALA A 69 5.07 -17.22 -9.99
C ALA A 69 4.73 -18.01 -11.26
N TYR A 70 5.26 -17.60 -12.42
CA TYR A 70 4.99 -18.25 -13.71
C TYR A 70 6.29 -18.62 -14.43
N PRO A 71 6.34 -19.79 -15.08
CA PRO A 71 7.48 -20.19 -15.90
C PRO A 71 7.61 -19.19 -17.06
N GLN A 72 8.82 -18.64 -17.25
CA GLN A 72 9.10 -17.84 -18.43
C GLN A 72 8.90 -18.71 -19.66
N ARG A 73 8.18 -18.18 -20.67
CA ARG A 73 8.08 -18.86 -21.96
C ARG A 73 9.49 -19.02 -22.50
N VAL A 74 9.95 -20.26 -22.61
CA VAL A 74 11.21 -20.58 -23.26
C VAL A 74 11.00 -20.29 -24.74
N THR A 75 11.49 -19.14 -25.22
CA THR A 75 11.63 -18.90 -26.65
C THR A 75 12.76 -19.79 -27.15
N GLY A 76 12.39 -20.93 -27.73
CA GLY A 76 13.31 -21.78 -28.48
C GLY A 76 13.72 -21.11 -29.81
N PRO A 77 14.81 -21.58 -30.45
CA PRO A 77 15.39 -20.97 -31.65
C PRO A 77 14.44 -20.96 -32.85
#